data_AF-A0A927ATL1-F1
#
_entry.id   AF-A0A927ATL1-F1
#
_cell.length_a   1.000
_cell.length_b   1.000
_cell.length_c   1.000
_cell.angle_alpha   90.00
_cell.angle_beta   90.00
_cell.angle_gamma   90.00
#
_symmetry.space_group_name_H-M   'P 1'
#
loop_
_entity.id
_entity.type
_entity.pdbx_description
1 polymer ?
#
loop_
_entity_poly.entity_id
_entity_poly.type
_entity_poly.pdbx_seq_one_letter_code
_entity_poly.pdbx_strand_id
1 'polypeptide(L)'
;MEPRKAIRFDLFGSSSTMPYEGEITGNRFSISRIIGYRNSFLPQISGVIQADVQGTIVRVKMGLHPLVIAFLCAWVGFAGMLLPVSIASLFGSRNQFEKMDLLPLGMLVFVYALTMGGFKFESSRSRNDLLELFEAEIITKETI
;
A
#
# COMPACT_ATOMS: atom_id res chain seq x y z
N MET A 1 16.06 13.70 -7.02
CA MET A 1 15.34 12.43 -7.20
C MET A 1 16.13 11.58 -8.18
N GLU A 2 16.22 10.28 -7.95
CA GLU A 2 16.80 9.34 -8.94
C GLU A 2 15.69 8.77 -9.85
N PRO A 3 15.99 8.44 -11.12
CA PRO A 3 15.03 7.78 -12.01
C PRO A 3 14.70 6.37 -11.53
N ARG A 4 13.45 5.93 -11.74
CA ARG A 4 12.96 4.60 -11.34
C ARG A 4 13.79 3.48 -12.00
N LYS A 5 14.34 2.56 -11.21
CA LYS A 5 15.06 1.36 -11.70
C LYS A 5 14.26 0.09 -11.42
N ALA A 6 14.12 -0.78 -12.42
CA ALA A 6 13.31 -2.01 -12.31
C ALA A 6 13.99 -3.13 -11.49
N ILE A 7 15.33 -3.15 -11.45
CA ILE A 7 16.11 -4.16 -10.74
C ILE A 7 17.32 -3.46 -10.11
N ARG A 8 17.42 -3.46 -8.77
CA ARG A 8 18.66 -3.21 -8.04
C ARG A 8 19.17 -4.59 -7.58
N PHE A 9 20.19 -5.11 -8.26
CA PHE A 9 20.94 -6.28 -7.78
C PHE A 9 21.92 -5.78 -6.71
N ASP A 10 21.44 -5.64 -5.48
CA ASP A 10 22.27 -5.24 -4.34
C ASP A 10 23.03 -6.46 -3.80
N LEU A 11 24.10 -6.85 -4.50
CA LEU A 11 25.16 -7.72 -3.95
C LEU A 11 26.26 -6.91 -3.25
N PHE A 12 26.35 -5.60 -3.52
CA PHE A 12 27.26 -4.68 -2.86
C PHE A 12 26.51 -3.37 -2.61
N GLY A 13 26.35 -3.01 -1.33
CA GLY A 13 25.56 -1.87 -0.89
C GLY A 13 25.99 -0.58 -1.56
N SER A 14 25.15 -0.09 -2.48
CA SER A 14 25.23 1.28 -2.99
C SER A 14 24.28 2.12 -2.14
N SER A 15 24.82 2.98 -1.27
CA SER A 15 24.02 3.97 -0.55
C SER A 15 23.46 4.97 -1.55
N SER A 16 22.17 4.86 -1.86
CA SER A 16 21.46 5.97 -2.50
C SER A 16 21.52 7.16 -1.57
N THR A 17 22.11 8.26 -2.02
CA THR A 17 22.15 9.53 -1.28
C THR A 17 20.78 10.19 -1.24
N MET A 18 19.85 9.80 -2.12
CA MET A 18 18.50 10.35 -2.19
C MET A 18 17.49 9.48 -1.45
N PRO A 19 16.51 10.08 -0.74
CA PRO A 19 15.46 9.35 -0.01
C PRO A 19 14.33 8.81 -0.91
N TYR A 20 14.17 9.35 -2.13
CA TYR A 20 13.08 9.00 -3.06
C TYR A 20 13.57 8.84 -4.50
N GLU A 21 12.98 7.87 -5.20
CA GLU A 21 13.08 7.66 -6.64
C GLU A 21 11.73 7.91 -7.32
N GLY A 22 11.74 8.29 -8.60
CA GLY A 22 10.51 8.51 -9.35
C GLY A 22 10.67 9.50 -10.49
N GLU A 23 9.54 10.05 -10.92
CA GLU A 23 9.43 10.97 -12.04
C GLU A 23 8.56 12.18 -11.71
N ILE A 24 8.87 13.31 -12.36
CA ILE A 24 8.11 14.55 -12.28
C ILE A 24 7.71 14.93 -13.71
N THR A 25 6.43 15.16 -13.94
CA THR A 25 5.87 15.53 -15.24
C THR A 25 4.99 16.78 -15.07
N GLY A 26 5.52 17.93 -15.48
CA GLY A 26 4.85 19.22 -15.28
C GLY A 26 4.66 19.52 -13.78
N ASN A 27 3.42 19.66 -13.35
CA ASN A 27 3.05 19.87 -11.94
C ASN A 27 2.70 18.58 -11.19
N ARG A 28 2.96 17.41 -11.77
CA ARG A 28 2.64 16.11 -11.17
C ARG A 28 3.92 15.37 -10.85
N PHE A 29 3.90 14.56 -9.80
CA PHE A 29 5.00 13.66 -9.46
C PHE A 29 4.49 12.27 -9.13
N SER A 30 5.30 11.26 -9.42
CA SER A 30 5.11 9.88 -8.97
C SER A 30 6.43 9.38 -8.39
N ILE A 31 6.45 9.08 -7.10
CA ILE A 31 7.66 8.71 -6.36
C ILE A 31 7.43 7.52 -5.43
N SER A 32 8.51 6.82 -5.10
CA SER A 32 8.57 5.79 -4.08
C SER A 32 9.83 5.97 -3.24
N ARG A 33 9.76 5.52 -1.98
CA ARG A 33 10.90 5.61 -1.07
C ARG A 33 11.98 4.62 -1.48
N ILE A 34 13.24 5.05 -1.42
CA ILE A 34 14.37 4.15 -1.62
C ILE A 34 14.67 3.48 -0.29
N ILE A 35 14.51 2.16 -0.23
CA ILE A 35 14.78 1.35 0.97
C ILE A 35 15.87 0.32 0.66
N GLY A 36 16.64 -0.08 1.68
CA GLY A 36 17.69 -1.10 1.56
C GLY A 36 17.19 -2.55 1.58
N TYR A 37 15.88 -2.78 1.47
CA TYR A 37 15.25 -4.11 1.50
C TYR A 37 14.07 -4.18 0.51
N ARG A 38 13.45 -5.36 0.32
CA ARG A 38 12.25 -5.48 -0.54
C ARG A 38 10.98 -5.44 0.30
N ASN A 39 10.11 -4.47 0.03
CA ASN A 39 8.79 -4.39 0.66
C ASN A 39 7.71 -4.07 -0.39
N SER A 40 6.82 -5.03 -0.64
CA SER A 40 5.72 -4.89 -1.59
C SER A 40 4.62 -3.93 -1.10
N PHE A 41 4.55 -3.68 0.21
CA PHE A 41 3.60 -2.74 0.82
C PHE A 41 4.10 -1.31 0.82
N LEU A 42 5.26 -1.03 0.22
CA LEU A 42 5.71 0.33 0.02
C LEU A 42 4.65 1.13 -0.77
N PRO A 43 4.23 2.29 -0.25
CA PRO A 43 3.29 3.14 -0.94
C PRO A 43 3.94 3.72 -2.21
N GLN A 44 3.26 3.56 -3.33
CA GLN A 44 3.47 4.42 -4.48
C GLN A 44 2.79 5.76 -4.20
N ILE A 45 3.59 6.82 -4.19
CA ILE A 45 3.16 8.17 -3.86
C ILE A 45 2.98 8.91 -5.18
N SER A 46 1.81 9.49 -5.40
CA SER A 46 1.59 10.38 -6.54
C SER A 46 0.99 11.68 -6.04
N GLY A 47 1.40 12.80 -6.62
CA GLY A 47 0.88 14.09 -6.21
C GLY A 47 0.80 15.12 -7.31
N VAL A 48 0.07 16.19 -7.02
CA VAL A 48 -0.12 17.35 -7.89
C VAL A 48 0.16 18.61 -7.09
N ILE A 49 1.02 19.46 -7.64
CA ILE A 49 1.38 20.76 -7.10
C ILE A 49 0.47 21.80 -7.75
N GLN A 50 -0.23 22.59 -6.93
CA GLN A 50 -1.15 23.63 -7.36
C GLN A 50 -0.82 24.93 -6.65
N ALA A 51 -0.76 26.03 -7.39
CA ALA A 51 -0.75 27.36 -6.78
C ALA A 51 -2.14 27.64 -6.20
N ASP A 52 -2.16 28.22 -5.02
CA ASP A 52 -3.37 28.69 -4.33
C ASP A 52 -3.16 30.14 -3.89
N VAL A 53 -4.26 30.84 -3.58
CA VAL A 53 -4.25 32.26 -3.21
C VAL A 53 -3.37 32.53 -2.00
N GLN A 54 -3.23 31.54 -1.09
CA GLN A 54 -2.45 31.63 0.13
C GLN A 54 -1.09 30.91 0.08
N GLY A 55 -0.72 30.31 -1.07
CA GLY A 55 0.56 29.59 -1.18
C GLY A 55 0.54 28.46 -2.20
N THR A 56 1.19 27.34 -1.87
CA THR A 56 1.24 26.14 -2.73
C THR A 56 0.58 24.98 -2.02
N ILE A 57 -0.40 24.36 -2.67
CA ILE A 57 -1.05 23.14 -2.18
C ILE A 57 -0.48 21.93 -2.92
N VAL A 58 0.03 20.98 -2.17
CA VAL A 58 0.47 19.69 -2.70
C VAL A 58 -0.56 18.62 -2.34
N ARG A 59 -1.29 18.14 -3.34
CA ARG A 59 -2.25 17.04 -3.15
C ARG A 59 -1.52 15.72 -3.32
N VAL A 60 -1.44 14.93 -2.26
CA VAL A 60 -0.74 13.63 -2.26
C VAL A 60 -1.73 12.47 -2.15
N LYS A 61 -1.54 11.45 -2.98
CA LYS A 61 -2.22 10.16 -2.91
C LYS A 61 -1.17 9.07 -2.70
N MET A 62 -1.42 8.20 -1.72
CA MET A 62 -0.62 7.00 -1.47
C MET A 62 -1.46 5.77 -1.77
N GLY A 63 -0.89 4.81 -2.49
CA GLY A 63 -1.56 3.56 -2.82
C GLY A 63 -0.58 2.40 -2.89
N LEU A 64 -1.10 1.18 -2.76
CA LEU A 64 -0.32 -0.02 -3.00
C LEU A 64 0.06 -0.14 -4.47
N HIS A 65 1.17 -0.83 -4.73
CA HIS A 65 1.57 -1.14 -6.10
C HIS A 65 0.47 -1.97 -6.80
N PRO A 66 0.12 -1.69 -8.07
CA PRO A 66 -0.97 -2.38 -8.76
C PRO A 66 -0.87 -3.91 -8.77
N LEU A 67 0.35 -4.45 -8.87
CA LEU A 67 0.58 -5.90 -8.79
C LEU A 67 0.18 -6.50 -7.43
N VAL A 68 0.40 -5.74 -6.34
CA VAL A 68 0.02 -6.18 -4.99
C VAL A 68 -1.50 -6.13 -4.85
N ILE A 69 -2.15 -5.10 -5.39
CA ILE A 69 -3.61 -5.04 -5.45
C ILE A 69 -4.17 -6.23 -6.21
N ALA A 70 -3.63 -6.56 -7.40
CA ALA A 70 -4.06 -7.71 -8.18
C ALA A 70 -3.88 -9.04 -7.42
N PHE A 71 -2.75 -9.22 -6.74
CA PHE A 71 -2.50 -10.38 -5.88
C PHE A 71 -3.50 -10.48 -4.73
N LEU A 72 -3.79 -9.37 -4.04
CA LEU A 72 -4.76 -9.32 -2.96
C LEU A 72 -6.17 -9.64 -3.46
N CYS A 73 -6.56 -9.12 -4.64
CA CYS A 73 -7.84 -9.43 -5.27
C CYS A 73 -7.96 -10.92 -5.60
N ALA A 74 -6.91 -11.53 -6.18
CA ALA A 74 -6.90 -12.96 -6.47
C ALA A 74 -7.00 -13.80 -5.18
N TRP A 75 -6.26 -13.43 -4.14
CA TRP A 75 -6.26 -14.10 -2.85
C TRP A 75 -7.63 -14.02 -2.15
N VAL A 76 -8.20 -12.81 -2.05
CA VAL A 76 -9.53 -12.59 -1.46
C VAL A 76 -10.60 -13.27 -2.29
N GLY A 77 -10.51 -13.22 -3.61
CA GLY A 77 -11.43 -13.93 -4.51
C GLY A 77 -11.41 -15.44 -4.28
N PHE A 78 -10.23 -16.03 -4.18
CA PHE A 78 -10.07 -17.46 -3.88
C PHE A 78 -10.63 -17.84 -2.51
N ALA A 79 -10.27 -17.09 -1.46
CA ALA A 79 -10.81 -17.32 -0.11
C ALA A 79 -12.33 -17.13 -0.06
N GLY A 80 -12.85 -16.13 -0.79
CA GLY A 80 -14.28 -15.85 -0.90
C GLY A 80 -15.07 -16.96 -1.59
N MET A 81 -14.49 -17.64 -2.58
CA MET A 81 -15.11 -18.80 -3.24
C MET A 81 -15.27 -20.01 -2.30
N LEU A 82 -14.43 -20.13 -1.28
CA LEU A 82 -14.49 -21.23 -0.31
C LEU A 82 -15.50 -20.96 0.82
N LEU A 83 -15.88 -19.70 1.06
CA LEU A 83 -16.81 -19.34 2.14
C LEU A 83 -18.19 -20.02 2.04
N PRO A 84 -18.86 -20.11 0.86
CA PRO A 84 -20.14 -20.80 0.76
C PRO A 84 -20.06 -22.28 1.15
N VAL A 85 -18.93 -22.94 0.89
CA VAL A 85 -18.69 -24.35 1.28
C VAL A 85 -18.61 -24.46 2.80
N SER A 86 -17.84 -23.58 3.45
CA SER A 86 -17.78 -23.49 4.91
C SER A 86 -19.13 -23.14 5.56
N ILE A 87 -19.94 -22.30 4.91
CA ILE A 87 -21.28 -21.95 5.41
C ILE A 87 -22.21 -23.15 5.25
N ALA A 88 -22.15 -23.86 4.12
CA ALA A 88 -22.97 -25.05 3.88
C ALA A 88 -22.67 -26.19 4.87
N SER A 89 -21.43 -26.32 5.36
CA SER A 89 -21.10 -27.32 6.38
C SER A 89 -21.74 -27.03 7.75
N LEU A 90 -21.98 -25.74 8.07
CA LEU A 90 -22.68 -25.34 9.29
C LEU A 90 -24.17 -25.65 9.29
N PHE A 91 -24.82 -25.59 8.12
CA PHE A 91 -26.27 -25.80 7.97
C PHE A 91 -26.65 -27.15 7.36
N GLY A 92 -25.68 -27.90 6.83
CA GLY A 92 -25.90 -29.18 6.17
C GLY A 92 -26.00 -30.36 7.14
N SER A 93 -26.62 -31.46 6.69
CA SER A 93 -26.80 -32.69 7.48
C SER A 93 -25.50 -33.42 7.85
N ARG A 94 -24.35 -33.01 7.28
CA ARG A 94 -23.03 -33.42 7.75
C ARG A 94 -22.65 -32.55 8.95
N ASN A 95 -23.10 -32.95 10.14
CA ASN A 95 -22.92 -32.20 11.38
C ASN A 95 -21.47 -32.29 11.95
N GLN A 96 -20.46 -32.25 11.09
CA GLN A 96 -19.04 -32.33 11.44
C GLN A 96 -18.37 -31.05 10.98
N PHE A 97 -18.57 -29.98 11.76
CA PHE A 97 -17.78 -28.77 11.59
C PHE A 97 -16.32 -29.07 11.92
N GLU A 98 -15.45 -28.95 10.93
CA GLU A 98 -14.03 -29.23 11.08
C GLU A 98 -13.20 -27.94 11.08
N LYS A 99 -11.97 -28.03 11.59
CA LYS A 99 -11.02 -26.89 11.59
C LYS A 99 -10.77 -26.35 10.18
N MET A 100 -10.91 -27.19 9.15
CA MET A 100 -10.76 -26.79 7.75
C MET A 100 -11.84 -25.79 7.30
N ASP A 101 -13.01 -25.79 7.92
CA ASP A 101 -14.11 -24.87 7.58
C ASP A 101 -13.80 -23.42 8.01
N LEU A 102 -12.95 -23.23 9.03
CA LEU A 102 -12.48 -21.92 9.50
C LEU A 102 -11.35 -21.35 8.64
N LEU A 103 -10.72 -22.17 7.78
CA LEU A 103 -9.55 -21.77 7.01
C LEU A 103 -9.81 -20.52 6.13
N PRO A 104 -10.92 -20.43 5.37
CA PRO A 104 -11.18 -19.25 4.53
C PRO A 104 -11.35 -17.97 5.34
N LEU A 105 -12.00 -18.06 6.51
CA LEU A 105 -12.15 -16.92 7.42
C LEU A 105 -10.78 -16.47 7.96
N GLY A 106 -9.95 -17.41 8.38
CA GLY A 106 -8.58 -17.14 8.81
C GLY A 106 -7.75 -16.46 7.72
N MET A 107 -7.87 -16.90 6.46
CA MET A 107 -7.19 -16.28 5.32
C MET A 107 -7.63 -14.84 5.08
N LEU A 108 -8.93 -14.53 5.23
CA LEU A 108 -9.47 -13.18 5.07
C LEU A 108 -9.03 -12.24 6.20
N VAL A 109 -9.05 -12.71 7.45
CA VAL A 109 -8.54 -11.95 8.59
C VAL A 109 -7.04 -11.70 8.43
N PHE A 110 -6.29 -12.73 7.99
CA PHE A 110 -4.86 -12.62 7.79
C PHE A 110 -4.51 -11.59 6.72
N VAL A 111 -5.16 -11.62 5.55
CA VAL A 111 -4.87 -10.64 4.48
C VAL A 111 -5.25 -9.22 4.90
N TYR A 112 -6.33 -9.05 5.68
CA TYR A 112 -6.70 -7.76 6.24
C TYR A 112 -5.65 -7.25 7.25
N ALA A 113 -5.22 -8.09 8.19
CA ALA A 113 -4.20 -7.72 9.16
C ALA A 113 -2.86 -7.38 8.48
N LEU A 114 -2.48 -8.17 7.48
CA LEU A 114 -1.23 -7.99 6.73
C LEU A 114 -1.23 -6.68 5.93
N THR A 115 -2.33 -6.38 5.24
CA THR A 115 -2.47 -5.13 4.48
C THR A 115 -2.55 -3.92 5.40
N MET A 116 -3.34 -3.99 6.48
CA MET A 116 -3.44 -2.90 7.46
C MET A 116 -2.12 -2.68 8.18
N GLY A 117 -1.42 -3.72 8.60
CA GLY A 117 -0.12 -3.60 9.28
C GLY A 117 0.95 -3.04 8.34
N GLY A 118 1.21 -3.74 7.23
CA GLY A 118 2.30 -3.41 6.32
C GLY A 118 2.12 -2.07 5.62
N PHE A 119 0.94 -1.82 5.03
CA PHE A 119 0.70 -0.60 4.28
C PHE A 119 0.54 0.62 5.19
N LYS A 120 -0.21 0.52 6.30
CA LYS A 120 -0.46 1.68 7.18
C LYS A 120 0.83 2.17 7.83
N PHE A 121 1.69 1.24 8.23
CA PHE A 121 2.99 1.59 8.80
C PHE A 121 3.83 2.37 7.78
N GLU A 122 3.97 1.84 6.57
CA GLU A 122 4.77 2.49 5.53
C GLU A 122 4.14 3.79 5.00
N SER A 123 2.82 3.87 4.86
CA SER A 123 2.14 5.10 4.43
C SER A 123 2.28 6.21 5.46
N SER A 124 2.18 5.89 6.75
CA SER A 124 2.32 6.88 7.82
C SER A 124 3.75 7.41 7.89
N ARG A 125 4.74 6.53 7.69
CA ARG A 125 6.14 6.94 7.63
C ARG A 125 6.40 7.84 6.42
N SER A 126 5.97 7.43 5.22
CA SER A 126 6.09 8.27 4.00
C SER A 126 5.40 9.62 4.18
N ARG A 127 4.26 9.66 4.87
CA ARG A 127 3.53 10.91 5.12
C ARG A 127 4.37 11.88 5.95
N ASN A 128 4.94 11.41 7.06
CA ASN A 128 5.75 12.26 7.93
C ASN A 128 7.02 12.74 7.21
N ASP A 129 7.68 11.84 6.47
CA ASP A 129 8.85 12.19 5.66
C ASP A 129 8.53 13.30 4.63
N LEU A 130 7.35 13.26 3.98
CA LEU A 130 6.95 14.31 3.03
C LEU A 130 6.62 15.64 3.71
N LEU A 131 6.06 15.63 4.92
CA LEU A 131 5.77 16.86 5.66
C LEU A 131 7.05 17.57 6.05
N GLU A 132 8.05 16.80 6.48
CA GLU A 132 9.38 17.33 6.78
C GLU A 132 10.08 17.85 5.52
N LEU A 133 10.07 17.08 4.43
CA LEU A 133 10.72 17.47 3.17
C LEU A 133 10.12 18.72 2.51
N PHE A 134 8.82 18.93 2.68
CA PHE A 134 8.12 20.09 2.11
C PHE A 134 7.94 21.24 3.10
N GLU A 135 8.41 21.09 4.34
CA GLU A 135 8.16 22.03 5.43
C GLU A 135 6.67 22.43 5.52
N ALA A 136 5.80 21.43 5.35
CA ALA A 136 4.37 21.64 5.09
C ALA A 136 3.48 21.19 6.25
N GLU A 137 2.31 21.81 6.35
CA GLU A 137 1.25 21.42 7.30
C GLU A 137 0.09 20.70 6.58
N ILE A 138 -0.57 19.78 7.29
CA ILE A 138 -1.75 19.09 6.74
C ILE A 138 -2.97 20.00 6.81
N ILE A 139 -3.42 20.45 5.66
CA ILE A 139 -4.75 21.05 5.52
C ILE A 139 -5.76 19.90 5.47
N THR A 140 -6.34 19.56 6.63
CA THR A 140 -7.42 18.56 6.67
C THR A 140 -8.58 19.12 5.85
N LYS A 141 -9.04 18.39 4.83
CA LYS A 141 -10.37 18.67 4.26
C LYS A 141 -11.37 18.45 5.38
N GLU A 142 -11.96 19.50 5.92
CA GLU A 142 -13.23 19.38 6.62
C GLU A 142 -14.18 18.62 5.68
N THR A 143 -14.72 17.52 6.19
CA THR A 143 -15.75 16.73 5.53
C THR A 143 -16.94 17.67 5.28
N ILE A 144 -17.22 18.00 4.02
CA ILE A 144 -18.51 18.55 3.60
C ILE A 144 -19.50 17.40 3.54
#